data_AF-A0A7J8UXZ4-F1
#
_entry.id   AF-A0A7J8UXZ4-F1
#
_cell.length_a   1.000
_cell.length_b   1.000
_cell.length_c   1.000
_cell.angle_alpha   90.00
_cell.angle_beta   90.00
_cell.angle_gamma   90.00
#
_symmetry.space_group_name_H-M   'P 1'
#
loop_
_entity.id
_entity.type
_entity.pdbx_description
1 polymer ?
#
loop_
_entity_poly.entity_id
_entity_poly.type
_entity_poly.pdbx_seq_one_letter_code
_entity_poly.pdbx_strand_id
1 'polypeptide(L)'
;DYVPTVFDNFSANVVVDGNTVNLGLWDTAGQEDYNRLRPLSYRGADVFLLAFSLISKASYENVAKKWIPELRHYAPGVPIILVGTKLGRGWRGGEFIALEKWVEVPL
;
A
#
# COMPACT_ATOMS: atom_id res chain seq x y z
N ASP A 1 4.70 -22.02 3.47
CA ASP A 1 5.29 -21.39 2.28
C ASP A 1 4.68 -20.01 2.06
N TYR A 2 5.46 -19.05 1.56
CA TYR A 2 4.97 -17.70 1.22
C TYR A 2 4.63 -17.66 -0.26
N VAL A 3 3.39 -17.29 -0.60
CA VAL A 3 2.97 -17.05 -1.98
C VAL A 3 3.02 -15.53 -2.21
N PRO A 4 3.87 -15.03 -3.13
CA PRO A 4 3.91 -13.61 -3.44
C PRO A 4 2.60 -13.12 -4.07
N THR A 5 2.07 -11.99 -3.59
CA THR A 5 0.93 -11.33 -4.23
C THR A 5 1.37 -10.79 -5.59
N VAL A 6 0.61 -11.11 -6.64
CA VAL A 6 0.77 -10.46 -7.96
C VAL A 6 -0.08 -9.19 -8.00
N PHE A 7 -1.36 -9.33 -7.65
CA PHE A 7 -2.32 -8.25 -7.46
C PHE A 7 -3.55 -8.82 -6.74
N ASP A 8 -4.06 -8.15 -5.72
CA ASP A 8 -5.34 -8.49 -5.08
C ASP A 8 -6.16 -7.22 -4.81
N ASN A 9 -7.48 -7.33 -4.91
CA ASN A 9 -8.40 -6.22 -4.67
C ASN A 9 -9.45 -6.64 -3.63
N PHE A 10 -9.57 -5.84 -2.58
CA PHE A 10 -10.60 -5.99 -1.57
C PHE A 10 -11.42 -4.70 -1.50
N SER A 11 -12.73 -4.80 -1.38
CA SER A 11 -13.60 -3.65 -1.16
C SER A 11 -14.60 -3.94 -0.05
N ALA A 12 -14.76 -3.01 0.89
CA ALA A 12 -15.74 -3.12 1.97
C ALA A 12 -16.33 -1.76 2.31
N ASN A 13 -17.59 -1.74 2.75
CA ASN A 13 -18.18 -0.56 3.37
C ASN A 13 -17.80 -0.52 4.85
N VAL A 14 -17.24 0.59 5.31
CA VAL A 14 -16.84 0.84 6.70
C VAL A 14 -17.54 2.10 7.21
N VAL A 15 -17.86 2.15 8.51
CA VAL A 15 -18.46 3.33 9.12
C VAL A 15 -17.38 4.11 9.87
N VAL A 16 -17.20 5.39 9.50
CA VAL A 16 -16.25 6.32 10.13
C VAL A 16 -17.01 7.58 10.50
N ASP A 17 -17.00 7.95 11.78
CA ASP A 17 -17.70 9.13 12.32
C ASP A 17 -19.18 9.21 11.93
N GLY A 18 -19.84 8.05 11.84
CA GLY A 18 -21.25 7.94 11.45
C GLY A 18 -21.52 7.95 9.94
N ASN A 19 -20.49 8.19 9.11
CA ASN A 19 -20.60 8.15 7.65
C ASN A 19 -20.16 6.79 7.12
N THR A 20 -20.87 6.28 6.11
CA THR A 20 -20.46 5.05 5.40
C THR A 20 -19.46 5.41 4.31
N VAL A 21 -18.32 4.72 4.32
CA VAL A 21 -17.20 4.89 3.40
C VAL A 21 -16.94 3.58 2.67
N ASN A 22 -16.74 3.62 1.37
CA ASN A 22 -16.30 2.45 0.61
C ASN A 22 -14.77 2.38 0.63
N LEU A 23 -14.21 1.44 1.39
CA LEU A 23 -12.78 1.19 1.44
C LEU A 23 -12.39 0.17 0.37
N GLY A 24 -11.69 0.61 -0.67
CA GLY A 24 -10.96 -0.27 -1.57
C GLY A 24 -9.50 -0.42 -1.15
N LEU A 25 -8.98 -1.65 -1.16
CA LEU A 25 -7.59 -2.00 -0.94
C LEU A 25 -7.04 -2.67 -2.21
N TRP A 26 -5.91 -2.18 -2.68
CA TRP A 26 -5.14 -2.85 -3.73
C TRP A 26 -3.80 -3.29 -3.16
N ASP A 27 -3.57 -4.60 -3.08
CA ASP A 27 -2.27 -5.17 -2.72
C ASP A 27 -1.43 -5.37 -3.99
N THR A 28 -0.18 -4.92 -3.97
CA THR A 28 0.70 -4.95 -5.15
C THR A 28 2.05 -5.60 -4.85
N ALA A 29 2.61 -6.28 -5.84
CA ALA A 29 3.89 -6.97 -5.71
C ALA A 29 5.05 -5.98 -5.49
N GLY A 30 5.84 -6.19 -4.43
CA GLY A 30 7.09 -5.44 -4.17
C GLY A 30 8.29 -5.85 -5.03
N GLN A 31 8.17 -6.95 -5.79
CA GLN A 31 9.24 -7.53 -6.62
C GLN A 31 9.50 -6.71 -7.88
N GLU A 32 10.74 -6.72 -8.35
CA GLU A 32 11.15 -5.91 -9.51
C GLU A 32 10.51 -6.34 -10.83
N ASP A 33 10.17 -7.62 -10.95
CA ASP A 33 9.50 -8.20 -12.11
C ASP A 33 8.16 -7.50 -12.42
N TYR A 34 7.54 -6.88 -11.40
CA TYR A 34 6.25 -6.17 -11.52
C TYR A 34 6.38 -4.65 -11.58
N ASN A 35 7.58 -4.08 -11.68
CA ASN A 35 7.80 -2.62 -11.69
C ASN A 35 7.03 -1.89 -12.81
N ARG A 36 6.73 -2.56 -13.94
CA ARG A 36 5.94 -1.97 -15.03
C ARG A 36 4.43 -2.07 -14.83
N LEU A 37 3.98 -3.04 -14.03
CA LEU A 37 2.55 -3.30 -13.79
C LEU A 37 2.04 -2.55 -12.56
N ARG A 38 2.85 -2.48 -11.50
CA ARG A 38 2.53 -1.80 -10.24
C ARG A 38 2.00 -0.36 -10.43
N PRO A 39 2.55 0.48 -11.32
CA PRO A 39 2.06 1.84 -11.51
C PRO A 39 0.63 1.94 -12.04
N LEU A 40 0.12 0.90 -12.71
CA LEU A 40 -1.25 0.86 -13.20
C LEU A 40 -2.27 0.90 -12.06
N SER A 41 -1.88 0.41 -10.88
CA SER A 41 -2.72 0.39 -9.68
C SER A 41 -2.78 1.74 -8.97
N TYR A 42 -1.85 2.67 -9.23
CA TYR A 42 -1.75 3.95 -8.53
C TYR A 42 -2.80 4.98 -8.96
N ARG A 43 -3.42 4.76 -10.13
CA ARG A 43 -4.32 5.74 -10.73
C ARG A 43 -5.57 5.94 -9.87
N GLY A 44 -5.71 7.16 -9.38
CA GLY A 44 -6.85 7.58 -8.58
C GLY A 44 -6.82 7.07 -7.15
N ALA A 45 -5.65 6.65 -6.63
CA ALA A 45 -5.44 6.38 -5.22
C ALA A 45 -5.52 7.68 -4.40
N ASP A 46 -6.10 7.59 -3.22
CA ASP A 46 -6.29 8.71 -2.29
C ASP A 46 -5.22 8.75 -1.22
N VAL A 47 -4.66 7.59 -0.87
CA VAL A 47 -3.49 7.47 0.00
C VAL A 47 -2.73 6.17 -0.28
N PHE A 48 -1.42 6.22 -0.08
CA PHE A 48 -0.53 5.06 -0.10
C PHE A 48 -0.18 4.61 1.32
N LEU A 49 -0.37 3.32 1.61
CA LEU A 49 0.26 2.66 2.76
C LEU A 49 1.57 2.03 2.29
N LEU A 50 2.68 2.70 2.57
CA LEU A 50 4.01 2.22 2.24
C LEU A 50 4.55 1.41 3.42
N ALA A 51 4.56 0.08 3.30
CA ALA A 51 5.04 -0.76 4.39
C ALA A 51 6.53 -1.12 4.26
N PHE A 52 7.18 -1.25 5.41
CA PHE A 52 8.50 -1.86 5.53
C PHE A 52 8.51 -2.84 6.69
N SER A 53 9.48 -3.74 6.73
CA SER A 53 9.62 -4.75 7.77
C SER A 53 10.56 -4.24 8.88
N LEU A 54 10.07 -4.19 10.12
CA LEU A 54 10.86 -3.77 11.30
C LEU A 54 12.07 -4.67 11.57
N ILE A 55 12.04 -5.91 11.08
CA ILE A 55 13.15 -6.86 11.17
C ILE A 55 14.05 -6.87 9.92
N SER A 56 13.84 -5.96 8.95
CA SER A 56 14.64 -5.88 7.71
C SER A 56 15.07 -4.44 7.43
N LYS A 57 16.32 -4.12 7.76
CA LYS A 57 16.90 -2.79 7.48
C LYS A 57 16.85 -2.44 5.99
N ALA A 58 17.09 -3.41 5.11
CA ALA A 58 17.05 -3.20 3.66
C ALA A 58 15.67 -2.71 3.18
N SER A 59 14.58 -3.27 3.73
CA SER A 59 13.22 -2.84 3.39
C SER A 59 12.97 -1.38 3.78
N TYR A 60 13.49 -0.93 4.92
CA TYR A 60 13.40 0.46 5.37
C TYR A 60 14.24 1.39 4.50
N GLU A 61 15.46 1.02 4.13
CA GLU A 61 16.29 1.83 3.24
C GLU A 61 15.65 2.01 1.85
N ASN A 62 14.95 1.00 1.35
CA ASN A 62 14.25 1.04 0.07
C ASN A 62 13.08 2.04 0.05
N VAL A 63 12.51 2.39 1.21
CA VAL A 63 11.45 3.42 1.33
C VAL A 63 11.91 4.72 0.68
N ALA A 64 13.08 5.23 1.08
CA ALA A 64 13.61 6.49 0.57
C ALA A 64 14.29 6.33 -0.80
N LYS A 65 15.00 5.22 -1.02
CA LYS A 65 15.80 5.00 -2.24
C LYS A 65 14.97 4.66 -3.48
N LYS A 66 13.81 4.01 -3.28
CA LYS A 66 13.01 3.44 -4.37
C LYS A 66 11.55 3.86 -4.29
N TRP A 67 10.89 3.56 -3.18
CA TRP A 67 9.42 3.59 -3.11
C TRP A 67 8.85 5.01 -3.12
N ILE A 68 9.37 5.92 -2.30
CA ILE A 68 8.93 7.32 -2.30
C ILE A 68 9.17 7.97 -3.68
N PRO A 69 10.36 7.86 -4.31
CA PRO A 69 10.57 8.38 -5.67
C PRO A 69 9.58 7.83 -6.70
N GLU A 70 9.32 6.51 -6.68
CA GLU A 70 8.36 5.87 -7.61
C GLU A 70 6.94 6.39 -7.41
N LEU A 71 6.44 6.42 -6.17
CA LEU A 71 5.10 6.93 -5.86
C LEU A 71 4.96 8.41 -6.23
N ARG A 72 5.98 9.23 -5.95
CA ARG A 72 5.97 10.65 -6.30
C ARG A 72 6.06 10.90 -7.81
N HIS A 73 6.68 10.00 -8.57
CA HIS A 73 6.73 10.09 -10.02
C HIS A 73 5.35 9.85 -10.65
N TYR A 74 4.64 8.81 -10.21
CA TYR A 74 3.37 8.40 -10.82
C TYR A 74 2.12 9.04 -10.22
N ALA A 75 2.16 9.43 -8.93
CA ALA A 75 1.04 10.00 -8.20
C ALA A 75 1.50 11.20 -7.34
N PRO A 76 1.90 12.31 -7.98
CA PRO A 76 2.32 13.51 -7.28
C PRO A 76 1.17 14.06 -6.43
N GLY A 77 1.46 14.45 -5.19
CA GLY A 77 0.49 15.05 -4.28
C GLY A 77 -0.33 14.07 -3.43
N VAL A 78 -0.39 12.78 -3.78
CA VAL A 78 -1.11 11.80 -2.96
C VAL A 78 -0.38 11.58 -1.62
N PRO A 79 -1.07 11.63 -0.47
CA PRO A 79 -0.50 11.31 0.84
C PRO A 79 0.15 9.92 0.90
N ILE A 80 1.21 9.80 1.70
CA ILE A 80 1.91 8.53 1.94
C ILE A 80 2.00 8.33 3.45
N ILE A 81 1.44 7.23 3.94
CA ILE A 81 1.53 6.77 5.33
C ILE A 81 2.58 5.66 5.37
N LEU A 82 3.59 5.81 6.22
CA LEU A 82 4.63 4.81 6.41
C LEU A 82 4.21 3.80 7.49
N VAL A 83 4.28 2.50 7.18
CA VAL A 83 3.81 1.43 8.07
C VAL A 83 4.95 0.46 8.40
N GLY A 84 5.28 0.34 9.70
CA GLY A 84 6.23 -0.67 10.19
C GLY A 84 5.54 -2.00 10.49
N THR A 85 5.94 -3.06 9.80
CA THR A 85 5.34 -4.41 9.93
C THR A 85 6.25 -5.37 10.71
N LYS A 86 5.72 -6.53 11.13
CA LYS A 86 6.46 -7.61 11.82
C LYS A 86 7.05 -7.21 13.19
N LEU A 87 6.30 -6.42 13.96
CA LEU A 87 6.65 -6.05 15.33
C LEU A 87 6.65 -7.25 16.29
N GLY A 88 5.80 -8.27 16.04
CA GLY A 88 5.66 -9.47 16.89
C GLY A 88 6.30 -10.74 16.31
N ARG A 89 6.91 -11.56 17.18
CA ARG A 89 7.40 -12.91 16.84
C ARG A 89 6.21 -13.85 16.58
N GLY A 90 5.67 -13.81 15.37
CA GLY A 90 4.54 -14.66 14.98
C GLY A 90 3.90 -14.29 13.65
N TRP A 91 4.12 -13.07 13.15
CA TRP A 91 3.53 -12.62 11.89
C TRP A 91 4.41 -12.99 10.69
N ARG A 92 3.96 -13.94 9.86
CA ARG A 92 4.61 -14.34 8.59
C ARG A 92 4.00 -13.65 7.36
N GLY A 93 3.44 -12.45 7.50
CA GLY A 93 2.91 -11.66 6.37
C GLY A 93 4.03 -10.98 5.57
N GLY A 94 3.87 -10.88 4.24
CA GLY A 94 4.83 -10.28 3.30
C GLY A 94 5.01 -8.77 3.44
N GLU A 95 5.82 -8.18 2.56
CA GLU A 95 5.89 -6.72 2.39
C GLU A 95 4.61 -6.26 1.69
N PHE A 96 3.80 -5.45 2.35
CA PHE A 96 2.53 -4.93 1.81
C PHE A 96 2.75 -3.56 1.17
N ILE A 97 2.21 -3.34 -0.02
CA ILE A 97 1.97 -1.99 -0.54
C ILE A 97 0.45 -1.92 -0.68
N ALA A 98 -0.22 -1.37 0.32
CA ALA A 98 -1.67 -1.18 0.26
C ALA A 98 -1.96 0.21 -0.35
N LEU A 99 -2.82 0.23 -1.35
CA LEU A 99 -3.37 1.45 -1.94
C LEU A 99 -4.80 1.62 -1.42
N GLU A 100 -5.17 2.81 -0.97
CA GLU A 100 -6.57 3.15 -0.61
C GLU A 100 -7.20 4.01 -1.71
N LYS A 101 -8.49 3.77 -2.00
CA LYS A 101 -9.27 4.50 -3.02
C LYS A 101 -10.70 4.84 -2.53
N TRP A 102 -11.04 6.12 -2.66
CA TRP A 102 -12.23 6.99 -2.48
C TRP A 102 -13.07 6.93 -1.21
N VAL A 103 -13.16 8.11 -0.56
CA VAL A 103 -14.28 8.52 0.30
C VAL A 103 -15.14 9.51 -0.48
N GLU A 104 -16.35 9.13 -0.88
CA GLU A 104 -17.42 10.10 -1.16
C GLU A 104 -18.20 10.32 0.14
N VAL A 105 -18.09 11.52 0.72
CA VAL A 105 -19.04 12.00 1.73
C VAL A 105 -20.05 12.87 0.98
N PRO A 106 -21.32 12.46 0.82
CA PRO A 106 -22.35 13.39 0.43
C PRO A 106 -22.46 14.46 1.52
N LEU A 107 -22.37 15.74 1.14
CA LEU A 107 -22.92 16.82 1.97
C LEU A 107 -24.44 16.64 2.08
#